data_AF-A0A0G1H2Z4-F1
#
_entry.id   AF-A0A0G1H2Z4-F1
#
_cell.length_a   1.000
_cell.length_b   1.000
_cell.length_c   1.000
_cell.angle_alpha   90.00
_cell.angle_beta   90.00
_cell.angle_gamma   90.00
#
_symmetry.space_group_name_H-M   'P 1'
#
loop_
_entity.id
_entity.type
_entity.pdbx_description
1 polymer ?
#
loop_
_entity_poly.entity_id
_entity_poly.type
_entity_poly.pdbx_seq_one_letter_code
_entity_poly.pdbx_strand_id
1 'polypeptide(L)' 'MASPHVAGAVALVLATAVQSAYDVDVDGAWDPAEVRAALQAAADDLGTAGHDNFYGYGLVDAEENVTGIQTNP' A
#
# COMPACT_ATOMS: atom_id res chain seq x y z
N MET A 1 -8.28 -2.85 -16.54
CA MET A 1 -8.19 -4.02 -15.63
C MET A 1 -7.23 -3.72 -14.46
N ALA A 2 -7.51 -2.68 -13.66
CA ALA A 2 -6.63 -2.25 -12.56
C ALA A 2 -7.18 -2.64 -11.18
N SER A 3 -8.49 -2.51 -10.97
CA SER A 3 -9.17 -2.85 -9.71
C SER A 3 -8.86 -4.25 -9.16
N PRO A 4 -8.83 -5.35 -9.95
CA PRO A 4 -8.52 -6.67 -9.39
C PRO A 4 -7.06 -6.81 -8.92
N HIS A 5 -6.12 -6.06 -9.51
CA HIS A 5 -4.72 -6.06 -9.06
C HIS A 5 -4.59 -5.39 -7.69
N VAL A 6 -5.24 -4.25 -7.50
CA VAL A 6 -5.28 -3.55 -6.20
C VAL A 6 -5.97 -4.42 -5.13
N ALA A 7 -7.07 -5.08 -5.49
CA ALA A 7 -7.75 -5.99 -4.56
C ALA A 7 -6.87 -7.19 -4.17
N GLY A 8 -6.09 -7.74 -5.10
CA GLY A 8 -5.13 -8.81 -4.83
C GLY A 8 -3.99 -8.35 -3.91
N ALA A 9 -3.43 -7.17 -4.14
CA ALA A 9 -2.41 -6.59 -3.25
C ALA A 9 -2.93 -6.37 -1.83
N VAL A 10 -4.15 -5.82 -1.70
CA VAL A 10 -4.82 -5.67 -0.39
C VAL A 10 -5.00 -7.01 0.31
N ALA A 11 -5.40 -8.07 -0.40
CA ALA A 11 -5.55 -9.38 0.20
C ALA A 11 -4.24 -9.93 0.78
N LEU A 12 -3.09 -9.61 0.16
CA LEU A 12 -1.77 -9.97 0.68
C LEU A 12 -1.43 -9.19 1.94
N VAL A 13 -1.67 -7.87 1.97
CA VAL A 13 -1.48 -7.03 3.16
C VAL A 13 -2.31 -7.53 4.34
N LEU A 14 -3.59 -7.81 4.11
CA LEU A 14 -4.50 -8.33 5.14
C LEU A 14 -4.11 -9.72 5.67
N ALA A 15 -3.25 -10.46 4.94
CA ALA A 15 -2.74 -11.75 5.37
C ALA A 15 -1.47 -11.64 6.26
N THR A 16 -0.92 -10.44 6.45
CA THR A 16 0.22 -10.19 7.35
C THR A 16 -0.24 -9.66 8.70
N ALA A 17 0.65 -9.69 9.69
CA ALA A 17 0.48 -8.86 10.88
C ALA A 17 0.51 -7.37 10.49
N VAL A 18 -0.20 -6.53 11.23
CA VAL A 18 -0.15 -5.08 11.04
C VAL A 18 1.27 -4.60 11.30
N GLN A 19 1.79 -3.78 10.39
CA GLN A 19 3.08 -3.16 10.58
C GLN A 19 2.93 -1.99 11.56
N SER A 20 3.77 -1.94 12.60
CA SER A 20 3.69 -0.91 13.64
C SER A 20 3.83 0.53 13.13
N ALA A 21 4.28 0.73 11.89
CA ALA A 21 4.31 2.03 11.23
C ALA A 21 2.92 2.55 10.83
N TYR A 22 1.96 1.64 10.64
CA TYR A 22 0.59 1.95 10.21
C TYR A 22 -0.47 1.67 11.27
N ASP A 23 -0.16 0.89 12.32
CA ASP A 23 -1.02 0.61 13.48
C ASP A 23 -1.17 1.85 14.37
N VAL A 24 -2.16 2.71 14.07
CA VAL A 24 -2.29 4.02 14.73
C VAL A 24 -2.96 3.91 16.10
N ASP A 25 -3.89 2.96 16.25
CA ASP A 25 -4.64 2.76 17.49
C ASP A 25 -4.08 1.64 18.38
N VAL A 26 -3.05 0.91 17.88
CA VAL A 26 -2.29 -0.10 18.61
C VAL A 26 -3.15 -1.30 18.99
N ASP A 27 -4.13 -1.64 18.14
CA ASP A 27 -5.02 -2.77 18.34
C ASP A 27 -4.50 -4.06 17.66
N GLY A 28 -3.48 -3.93 16.80
CA GLY A 28 -2.85 -5.03 16.07
C GLY A 28 -3.71 -5.64 14.96
N ALA A 29 -4.73 -4.93 14.50
CA ALA A 29 -5.62 -5.32 13.42
C ALA A 29 -5.63 -4.27 12.29
N TRP A 30 -5.72 -4.73 11.04
CA TRP A 30 -5.68 -3.81 9.91
C TRP A 30 -6.98 -3.02 9.81
N ASP A 31 -6.86 -1.71 9.92
CA ASP A 31 -7.97 -0.80 9.66
C ASP A 31 -8.01 -0.33 8.20
N PRO A 32 -9.20 0.00 7.64
CA PRO A 32 -9.31 0.46 6.26
C PRO A 32 -8.46 1.70 5.94
N ALA A 33 -8.23 2.56 6.92
CA ALA A 33 -7.38 3.75 6.78
C ALA A 33 -5.89 3.37 6.72
N GLU A 34 -5.47 2.41 7.54
CA GLU A 34 -4.10 1.93 7.64
C GLU A 34 -3.68 1.15 6.40
N VAL A 35 -4.57 0.28 5.90
CA VAL A 35 -4.35 -0.43 4.63
C VAL A 35 -4.20 0.57 3.48
N ARG A 36 -5.02 1.62 3.46
CA ARG A 36 -4.89 2.66 2.44
C ARG A 36 -3.56 3.41 2.58
N ALA A 37 -3.13 3.73 3.80
CA ALA A 37 -1.87 4.40 4.05
C ALA A 37 -0.67 3.54 3.61
N ALA A 38 -0.69 2.24 3.92
CA ALA A 38 0.33 1.29 3.48
C ALA A 38 0.44 1.24 1.95
N LEU A 39 -0.70 1.09 1.25
CA LEU A 39 -0.71 1.07 -0.22
C LEU A 39 -0.20 2.37 -0.85
N GLN A 40 -0.47 3.51 -0.23
CA GLN A 40 -0.03 4.81 -0.74
C GLN A 40 1.45 5.06 -0.50
N ALA A 41 1.99 4.57 0.62
CA ALA A 41 3.39 4.72 0.97
C ALA A 41 4.30 3.80 0.14
N ALA A 42 3.82 2.59 -0.16
CA ALA A 42 4.51 1.60 -0.98
C ALA A 42 4.09 1.65 -2.46
N ALA A 43 3.55 2.78 -2.92
CA ALA A 43 3.25 2.96 -4.33
C ALA A 43 4.48 3.53 -5.04
N ASP A 44 4.83 2.97 -6.19
CA ASP A 44 5.83 3.56 -7.07
C ASP A 44 5.27 4.86 -7.65
N ASP A 45 5.79 5.98 -7.17
CA ASP A 45 5.40 7.31 -7.60
C ASP A 45 5.81 7.55 -9.06
N LEU A 46 4.80 7.68 -9.92
CA LEU A 46 4.96 7.92 -11.35
C LEU A 46 4.44 9.31 -11.68
N GLY A 47 5.20 10.06 -12.47
CA GLY A 47 4.78 11.37 -12.93
C GLY A 47 5.23 12.49 -11.98
N THR A 48 4.28 13.16 -11.34
CA THR A 48 4.59 14.28 -10.44
C THR A 48 4.74 13.78 -9.03
N ALA A 49 5.82 14.18 -8.34
CA ALA A 49 6.07 13.74 -6.98
C ALA A 49 4.84 13.90 -6.06
N GLY A 50 4.44 12.80 -5.42
CA GLY A 50 3.26 12.67 -4.57
C GLY A 50 1.98 12.36 -5.35
N HIS A 51 0.83 12.71 -4.77
CA HIS A 51 -0.44 12.41 -5.40
C HIS A 51 -0.66 13.27 -6.66
N ASP A 52 -0.91 12.63 -7.80
CA ASP A 52 -1.34 13.29 -9.03
C ASP A 52 -2.68 12.77 -9.59
N ASN A 53 -3.23 13.47 -10.57
CA ASN A 53 -4.56 13.16 -11.14
C ASN A 53 -4.56 12.00 -12.15
N PHE A 54 -3.38 11.50 -12.54
CA PHE A 54 -3.23 10.43 -13.53
C PHE A 54 -2.94 9.08 -12.88
N TYR A 55 -2.02 9.05 -11.92
CA TYR A 55 -1.55 7.84 -11.23
C TYR A 55 -1.99 7.78 -9.76
N GLY A 56 -2.61 8.83 -9.23
CA GLY A 56 -2.91 8.89 -7.80
C GLY A 56 -1.60 8.95 -7.02
N TYR A 57 -1.40 8.03 -6.08
CA TYR A 57 -0.14 7.91 -5.34
C TYR A 57 0.92 7.08 -6.07
N GLY A 58 0.59 6.45 -7.20
CA GLY A 58 1.53 5.63 -7.96
C GLY A 58 1.01 4.26 -8.35
N LEU A 59 1.91 3.45 -8.88
CA LEU A 59 1.66 2.03 -9.18
C LEU A 59 1.74 1.21 -7.90
N VAL A 60 0.78 0.33 -7.66
CA VAL A 60 0.77 -0.52 -6.45
C VAL A 60 1.91 -1.53 -6.48
N ASP A 61 2.73 -1.57 -5.43
CA ASP A 61 3.77 -2.59 -5.22
C ASP A 61 3.36 -3.54 -4.08
N ALA A 62 2.99 -4.78 -4.42
CA ALA A 62 2.58 -5.77 -3.42
C ALA A 62 3.76 -6.32 -2.59
N GLU A 63 4.98 -6.34 -3.14
CA GLU A 63 6.17 -6.79 -2.42
C GLU A 63 6.56 -5.77 -1.37
N GLU A 64 6.65 -4.49 -1.74
CA GLU A 64 6.96 -3.42 -0.80
C GLU A 64 5.87 -3.31 0.28
N ASN A 65 4.59 -3.42 -0.08
CA ASN A 65 3.49 -3.39 0.89
C ASN A 65 3.60 -4.48 1.97
N VAL A 66 4.15 -5.65 1.64
CA VAL A 66 4.26 -6.79 2.57
C VAL A 66 5.60 -6.80 3.30
N THR A 67 6.69 -6.39 2.64
CA THR A 67 8.05 -6.50 3.17
C THR A 67 8.60 -5.19 3.73
N GLY A 68 8.01 -4.05 3.36
CA GLY A 68 8.52 -2.72 3.65
C GLY A 68 9.80 -2.37 2.89
N ILE A 69 10.16 -3.14 1.86
CA ILE A 69 11.36 -2.93 1.05
C ILE A 69 10.94 -2.53 -0.35
N GLN A 70 11.27 -1.30 -0.75
CA GLN A 70 11.07 -0.84 -2.11
C GLN A 70 11.87 -1.70 -3.09
N THR A 71 11.20 -2.23 -4.11
CA THR A 71 11.85 -2.86 -5.25
C THR A 71 11.67 -1.98 -6.48
N ASN A 72 12.67 -1.93 -7.35
CA ASN A 72 12.51 -1.16 -8.59
C ASN A 72 11.55 -1.92 -9.53
N PRO A 73 10.61 -1.23 -10.16
CA PRO A 73 9.68 -1.84 -11.12
C PRO A 73 10.38 -2.38 -12.38
#